data_AF-A0AAU6SB09-F1
#
_entry.id   AF-A0AAU6SB09-F1
#
_cell.length_a   1.000
_cell.length_b   1.000
_cell.length_c   1.000
_cell.angle_alpha   90.00
_cell.angle_beta   90.00
_cell.angle_gamma   90.00
#
_symmetry.space_group_name_H-M   'P 1'
#
loop_
_entity.id
_entity.type
_entity.pdbx_description
1 polymer ?
#
loop_
_entity_poly.entity_id
_entity_poly.type
_entity_poly.pdbx_seq_one_letter_code
_entity_poly.pdbx_strand_id
1 'polypeptide(L)'
;MPISTSTRELFRLDGLWRFALDSVATPEPWAGELQSTLEAPVPASYNDVFADQKIREHVGWVWYQRTVRVPRGWAGERVVLRVDAATHEGVVYVDDSKVAEHVGGYTPFEADVTDLAGAGEQVRITIGVNNELTNETIPPGTMSTTAAGRRKQAYRHDFSNYAGLARSVILCSVPETRVTDITVRTDLDGSTGAVDYRVETSGDADVRVVLSDAAGTEVATAEGASGRLTVPDAELRVSEPAFSPTMFDDNTQAAHAQGIRELIDRDKNHPNVVMWSIANEPDSVEEGAREWRPKAAAFALRDRWLAAAEGV
;
A
#
# COMPACT_ATOMS: atom_id res chain seq x y z
N MET A 1 1.27 -11.29 2.17
CA MET A 1 2.09 -10.90 1.00
C MET A 1 2.40 -12.15 0.19
N PRO A 2 2.41 -12.11 -1.15
CA PRO A 2 2.77 -13.26 -1.95
C PRO A 2 4.24 -13.61 -1.76
N ILE A 3 4.54 -14.88 -1.51
CA ILE A 3 5.90 -15.42 -1.38
C ILE A 3 6.07 -16.64 -2.29
N SER A 4 7.24 -16.76 -2.92
CA SER A 4 7.60 -17.98 -3.65
C SER A 4 7.98 -19.08 -2.65
N THR A 5 7.43 -20.26 -2.83
CA THR A 5 7.69 -21.44 -2.00
C THR A 5 7.86 -22.67 -2.90
N SER A 6 8.09 -23.85 -2.32
CA SER A 6 8.07 -25.11 -3.06
C SER A 6 6.73 -25.43 -3.73
N THR A 7 5.63 -24.77 -3.32
CA THR A 7 4.28 -24.99 -3.84
C THR A 7 3.67 -23.72 -4.43
N ARG A 8 4.40 -22.60 -4.49
CA ARG A 8 3.89 -21.34 -5.02
C ARG A 8 4.94 -20.67 -5.86
N GLU A 9 4.56 -20.33 -7.09
CA GLU A 9 5.40 -19.57 -7.98
C GLU A 9 4.76 -18.21 -8.25
N LEU A 10 5.60 -17.17 -8.31
CA LEU A 10 5.18 -15.79 -8.54
C LEU A 10 5.75 -15.30 -9.86
N PHE A 11 4.90 -14.74 -10.70
CA PHE A 11 5.29 -14.07 -11.93
C PHE A 11 4.82 -12.61 -11.88
N ARG A 12 5.76 -11.70 -11.63
CA ARG A 12 5.51 -10.26 -11.60
C ARG A 12 5.25 -9.75 -13.01
N LEU A 13 4.18 -8.98 -13.17
CA LEU A 13 3.79 -8.33 -14.41
C LEU A 13 4.24 -6.87 -14.47
N ASP A 14 5.33 -6.55 -13.78
CA ASP A 14 5.94 -5.22 -13.77
C ASP A 14 6.60 -4.91 -15.12
N GLY A 15 6.68 -3.63 -15.46
CA GLY A 15 7.21 -3.13 -16.73
C GLY A 15 6.23 -2.19 -17.42
N LEU A 16 6.38 -2.03 -18.74
CA LEU A 16 5.53 -1.15 -19.54
C LEU A 16 4.22 -1.84 -19.91
N TRP A 17 3.12 -1.10 -19.72
CA TRP A 17 1.77 -1.49 -20.12
C TRP A 17 1.23 -0.44 -21.09
N ARG A 18 0.48 -0.86 -22.13
CA ARG A 18 -0.27 0.09 -22.97
C ARG A 18 -1.21 0.89 -22.08
N PHE A 19 -1.33 2.17 -22.32
CA PHE A 19 -2.04 3.11 -21.45
C PHE A 19 -2.99 4.02 -22.24
N ALA A 20 -4.16 4.33 -21.70
CA ALA A 20 -5.03 5.35 -22.23
C ALA A 20 -5.93 5.98 -21.16
N LEU A 21 -6.39 7.19 -21.44
CA LEU A 21 -7.49 7.81 -20.70
C LEU A 21 -8.84 7.31 -21.25
N ASP A 22 -9.87 7.29 -20.42
CA ASP A 22 -11.25 6.91 -20.78
C ASP A 22 -11.82 7.63 -22.02
N SER A 23 -11.39 8.86 -22.29
CA SER A 23 -11.84 9.60 -23.48
C SER A 23 -11.45 8.95 -24.82
N VAL A 24 -10.55 7.96 -24.78
CA VAL A 24 -10.07 7.19 -25.92
C VAL A 24 -10.59 5.74 -25.88
N ALA A 25 -11.18 5.29 -24.76
CA ALA A 25 -11.44 3.88 -24.49
C ALA A 25 -12.92 3.64 -24.17
N THR A 26 -13.64 2.89 -25.02
CA THR A 26 -14.98 2.35 -24.73
C THR A 26 -15.11 1.01 -25.44
N PRO A 27 -15.42 -0.07 -24.70
CA PRO A 27 -16.80 -0.36 -24.29
C PRO A 27 -16.97 -0.78 -22.82
N GLU A 28 -18.20 -0.67 -22.29
CA GLU A 28 -18.67 -1.47 -21.15
C GLU A 28 -19.46 -2.67 -21.67
N PRO A 29 -19.07 -3.93 -21.37
CA PRO A 29 -17.78 -4.37 -20.81
C PRO A 29 -16.60 -4.23 -21.79
N TRP A 30 -15.37 -4.19 -21.26
CA TRP A 30 -14.15 -4.06 -22.07
C TRP A 30 -14.05 -5.19 -23.10
N ALA A 31 -13.73 -4.87 -24.35
CA ALA A 31 -13.46 -5.85 -25.38
C ALA A 31 -12.30 -5.43 -26.29
N GLY A 32 -11.41 -6.38 -26.57
CA GLY A 32 -10.33 -6.26 -27.54
C GLY A 32 -9.10 -5.49 -27.06
N GLU A 33 -8.27 -5.12 -28.04
CA GLU A 33 -7.01 -4.43 -27.80
C GLU A 33 -7.20 -2.93 -27.56
N LEU A 34 -6.47 -2.41 -26.57
CA LEU A 34 -6.39 -0.99 -26.28
C LEU A 34 -5.67 -0.26 -27.42
N GLN A 35 -6.42 0.58 -28.14
CA GLN A 35 -5.92 1.37 -29.28
C GLN A 35 -5.20 2.63 -28.78
N SER A 36 -3.98 2.45 -28.29
CA SER A 36 -3.12 3.54 -27.85
C SER A 36 -1.65 3.20 -28.08
N THR A 37 -0.84 4.22 -28.38
CA THR A 37 0.62 4.11 -28.44
C THR A 37 1.30 4.57 -27.15
N LEU A 38 0.55 5.06 -26.18
CA LEU A 38 1.11 5.45 -24.89
C LEU A 38 1.38 4.19 -24.06
N GLU A 39 2.49 4.23 -23.31
CA GLU A 39 2.85 3.20 -22.36
C GLU A 39 3.13 3.84 -21.01
N ALA A 40 2.63 3.23 -19.94
CA ALA A 40 2.90 3.62 -18.57
C ALA A 40 3.63 2.49 -17.84
N PRO A 41 4.65 2.79 -17.02
CA PRO A 41 5.28 1.80 -16.18
C PRO A 41 4.32 1.35 -15.06
N VAL A 42 4.41 0.07 -14.72
CA VAL A 42 3.78 -0.55 -13.56
C VAL A 42 4.88 -1.25 -12.77
N PRO A 43 5.04 -0.98 -11.46
CA PRO A 43 4.26 -0.06 -10.64
C PRO A 43 4.64 1.43 -10.85
N ALA A 44 3.65 2.31 -10.98
CA ALA A 44 3.82 3.76 -10.90
C ALA A 44 2.47 4.48 -10.81
N SER A 45 2.49 5.68 -10.24
CA SER A 45 1.42 6.65 -10.47
C SER A 45 1.62 7.29 -11.85
N TYR A 46 0.60 7.31 -12.71
CA TYR A 46 0.78 7.77 -14.10
C TYR A 46 0.93 9.29 -14.21
N ASN A 47 0.49 10.05 -13.21
CA ASN A 47 0.29 11.50 -13.30
C ASN A 47 1.54 12.27 -13.74
N ASP A 48 2.72 11.84 -13.27
CA ASP A 48 3.99 12.52 -13.53
C ASP A 48 4.92 11.71 -14.48
N VAL A 49 4.41 10.63 -15.08
CA VAL A 49 5.12 9.86 -16.11
C VAL A 49 5.15 10.61 -17.44
N PHE A 50 4.08 11.35 -17.75
CA PHE A 50 3.90 12.03 -19.02
C PHE A 50 4.03 13.55 -18.85
N ALA A 51 4.59 14.23 -19.85
CA ALA A 51 4.67 15.68 -19.88
C ALA A 51 3.33 16.38 -20.25
N ASP A 52 2.27 15.62 -20.52
CA ASP A 52 0.95 16.15 -20.91
C ASP A 52 0.12 16.50 -19.67
N GLN A 53 -0.20 17.79 -19.52
CA GLN A 53 -1.03 18.30 -18.43
C GLN A 53 -2.43 17.66 -18.40
N LYS A 54 -2.99 17.28 -19.56
CA LYS A 54 -4.30 16.60 -19.62
C LYS A 54 -4.26 15.23 -18.98
N ILE A 55 -3.14 14.52 -19.12
CA ILE A 55 -2.93 13.23 -18.46
C ILE A 55 -2.72 13.48 -16.97
N ARG A 56 -1.80 14.39 -16.61
CA ARG A 56 -1.48 14.70 -15.20
C ARG A 56 -2.71 15.05 -14.37
N GLU A 57 -3.59 15.90 -14.92
CA GLU A 57 -4.82 16.38 -14.26
C GLU A 57 -6.08 15.58 -14.63
N HIS A 58 -5.93 14.41 -15.27
CA HIS A 58 -7.09 13.60 -15.67
C HIS A 58 -7.91 13.18 -14.46
N VAL A 59 -9.24 13.24 -14.60
CA VAL A 59 -10.21 12.76 -13.61
C VAL A 59 -11.18 11.79 -14.30
N GLY A 60 -11.27 10.58 -13.77
CA GLY A 60 -12.06 9.48 -14.29
C GLY A 60 -11.22 8.22 -14.52
N TRP A 61 -11.69 7.36 -15.43
CA TRP A 61 -11.02 6.10 -15.73
C TRP A 61 -9.74 6.29 -16.55
N VAL A 62 -8.76 5.45 -16.25
CA VAL A 62 -7.61 5.17 -17.11
C VAL A 62 -7.49 3.67 -17.29
N TRP A 63 -6.89 3.26 -18.40
CA TRP A 63 -6.84 1.86 -18.79
C TRP A 63 -5.40 1.44 -19.05
N TYR A 64 -5.01 0.33 -18.44
CA TYR A 64 -3.74 -0.35 -18.64
C TYR A 64 -3.99 -1.68 -19.34
N GLN A 65 -3.18 -2.03 -20.34
CA GLN A 65 -3.29 -3.33 -21.01
C GLN A 65 -1.94 -3.95 -21.30
N ARG A 66 -1.82 -5.26 -21.04
CA ARG A 66 -0.62 -6.04 -21.34
C ARG A 66 -0.97 -7.48 -21.71
N THR A 67 -0.34 -8.01 -22.75
CA THR A 67 -0.39 -9.44 -23.06
C THR A 67 0.74 -10.16 -22.35
N VAL A 68 0.43 -11.25 -21.67
CA VAL A 68 1.38 -12.04 -20.90
C VAL A 68 1.24 -13.52 -21.25
N ARG A 69 2.33 -14.28 -21.14
CA ARG A 69 2.30 -15.73 -21.29
C ARG A 69 2.38 -16.38 -19.92
N VAL A 70 1.41 -17.24 -19.60
CA VAL A 70 1.43 -18.03 -18.36
C VAL A 70 2.57 -19.05 -18.45
N PRO A 71 3.42 -19.19 -17.41
CA PRO A 71 4.48 -20.20 -17.41
C PRO A 71 3.94 -21.61 -17.67
N ARG A 72 4.59 -22.36 -18.57
CA ARG A 72 4.17 -23.74 -18.92
C ARG A 72 4.23 -24.71 -17.73
N GLY A 73 5.05 -24.41 -16.73
CA GLY A 73 5.23 -25.24 -15.54
C GLY A 73 4.01 -25.26 -14.61
N TRP A 74 3.03 -24.37 -14.80
CA TRP A 74 1.86 -24.24 -13.92
C TRP A 74 0.71 -25.18 -14.31
N ALA A 75 0.97 -26.20 -15.14
CA ALA A 75 -0.06 -27.14 -15.56
C ALA A 75 -0.62 -27.91 -14.36
N GLY A 76 -1.95 -27.86 -14.18
CA GLY A 76 -2.65 -28.51 -13.07
C GLY A 76 -2.74 -27.67 -11.78
N GLU A 77 -2.11 -26.50 -11.75
CA GLU A 77 -2.20 -25.55 -10.63
C GLU A 77 -3.30 -24.52 -10.87
N ARG A 78 -3.75 -23.86 -9.80
CA ARG A 78 -4.64 -22.70 -9.89
C ARG A 78 -3.81 -21.46 -10.24
N VAL A 79 -4.34 -20.63 -11.13
CA VAL A 79 -3.73 -19.36 -11.52
C VAL A 79 -4.53 -18.22 -10.90
N VAL A 80 -3.90 -17.46 -10.01
CA VAL A 80 -4.50 -16.31 -9.33
C VAL A 80 -3.84 -15.03 -9.81
N LEU A 81 -4.63 -14.08 -10.30
CA LEU A 81 -4.18 -12.73 -10.61
C LEU A 81 -4.38 -11.85 -9.38
N ARG A 82 -3.29 -11.26 -8.90
CA ARG A 82 -3.27 -10.37 -7.73
C ARG A 82 -2.85 -8.97 -8.14
N VAL A 83 -3.62 -7.98 -7.72
CA VAL A 83 -3.33 -6.55 -7.89
C VAL A 83 -3.06 -5.98 -6.50
N ASP A 84 -1.83 -5.54 -6.23
CA ASP A 84 -1.48 -5.08 -4.88
C ASP A 84 -2.03 -3.67 -4.53
N ALA A 85 -2.34 -2.86 -5.55
CA ALA A 85 -3.06 -1.59 -5.45
C ALA A 85 -3.51 -1.08 -6.83
N ALA A 86 -4.78 -0.67 -6.94
CA ALA A 86 -5.31 0.11 -8.06
C ALA A 86 -5.96 1.38 -7.51
N THR A 87 -5.29 2.51 -7.66
CA THR A 87 -5.62 3.75 -6.94
C THR A 87 -6.55 4.62 -7.79
N HIS A 88 -7.86 4.72 -7.49
CA HIS A 88 -8.57 4.36 -6.23
C HIS A 88 -9.59 3.23 -6.33
N GLU A 89 -10.15 2.99 -7.51
CA GLU A 89 -11.04 1.88 -7.80
C GLU A 89 -10.49 1.13 -9.01
N GLY A 90 -10.50 -0.20 -8.97
CA GLY A 90 -9.93 -1.07 -9.98
C GLY A 90 -10.95 -2.03 -10.57
N VAL A 91 -10.92 -2.23 -11.88
CA VAL A 91 -11.63 -3.30 -12.58
C VAL A 91 -10.65 -4.09 -13.44
N VAL A 92 -10.74 -5.42 -13.40
CA VAL A 92 -9.79 -6.30 -14.09
C VAL A 92 -10.52 -7.18 -15.08
N TYR A 93 -9.97 -7.27 -16.27
CA TYR A 93 -10.39 -8.16 -17.35
C TYR A 93 -9.24 -9.06 -17.76
N VAL A 94 -9.56 -10.33 -18.00
CA VAL A 94 -8.68 -11.28 -18.70
C VAL A 94 -9.36 -11.60 -20.03
N ASP A 95 -8.63 -11.33 -21.10
CA ASP A 95 -9.13 -11.13 -22.46
C ASP A 95 -10.32 -10.16 -22.48
N ASP A 96 -11.54 -10.68 -22.63
CA ASP A 96 -12.78 -9.91 -22.68
C ASP A 96 -13.73 -10.24 -21.51
N SER A 97 -13.24 -11.00 -20.52
CA SER A 97 -14.01 -11.40 -19.34
C SER A 97 -13.62 -10.56 -18.13
N LYS A 98 -14.59 -9.88 -17.49
CA LYS A 98 -14.39 -9.21 -16.20
C LYS A 98 -14.19 -10.26 -15.11
N VAL A 99 -13.08 -10.19 -14.38
CA VAL A 99 -12.70 -11.18 -13.36
C VAL A 99 -12.70 -10.62 -11.94
N ALA A 100 -12.52 -9.31 -11.77
CA ALA A 100 -12.57 -8.66 -10.46
C ALA A 100 -12.91 -7.18 -10.54
N GLU A 101 -13.41 -6.65 -9.43
CA GLU A 101 -13.55 -5.24 -9.13
C GLU A 101 -13.18 -4.99 -7.66
N HIS A 102 -12.63 -3.80 -7.37
CA HIS A 102 -12.24 -3.43 -6.01
C HIS A 102 -12.29 -1.92 -5.80
N VAL A 103 -12.81 -1.50 -4.65
CA VAL A 103 -12.82 -0.10 -4.23
C VAL A 103 -11.89 0.05 -3.03
N GLY A 104 -10.86 0.88 -3.19
CA GLY A 104 -9.83 1.12 -2.18
C GLY A 104 -8.43 1.11 -2.78
N GLY A 105 -7.82 2.30 -2.87
CA GLY A 105 -6.60 2.51 -3.65
C GLY A 105 -5.29 1.97 -3.07
N TYR A 106 -5.31 1.40 -1.86
CA TYR A 106 -4.11 1.06 -1.10
C TYR A 106 -4.12 -0.35 -0.50
N THR A 107 -5.13 -1.15 -0.84
CA THR A 107 -5.29 -2.54 -0.40
C THR A 107 -5.31 -3.49 -1.60
N PRO A 108 -4.78 -4.72 -1.44
CA PRO A 108 -4.73 -5.68 -2.52
C PRO A 108 -6.08 -6.37 -2.74
N PHE A 109 -6.28 -6.89 -3.96
CA PHE A 109 -7.37 -7.79 -4.30
C PHE A 109 -6.91 -8.83 -5.34
N GLU A 110 -7.66 -9.93 -5.47
CA GLU A 110 -7.27 -11.06 -6.31
C GLU A 110 -8.47 -11.70 -7.03
N ALA A 111 -8.19 -12.40 -8.12
CA ALA A 111 -9.14 -13.18 -8.88
C ALA A 111 -8.53 -14.54 -9.26
N ASP A 112 -9.32 -15.62 -9.12
CA ASP A 112 -8.99 -16.89 -9.76
C ASP A 112 -9.26 -16.75 -11.27
N VAL A 113 -8.22 -16.94 -12.08
CA VAL A 113 -8.26 -16.81 -13.54
C VAL A 113 -7.88 -18.13 -14.22
N THR A 114 -7.90 -19.25 -13.48
CA THR A 114 -7.47 -20.57 -13.94
C THR A 114 -8.15 -20.98 -15.24
N ASP A 115 -9.46 -20.73 -15.36
CA ASP A 115 -10.26 -21.11 -16.54
C ASP A 115 -10.01 -20.22 -17.77
N LEU A 116 -9.34 -19.07 -17.59
CA LEU A 116 -9.05 -18.10 -18.64
C LEU A 116 -7.56 -18.03 -19.00
N ALA A 117 -6.68 -18.53 -18.12
CA ALA A 117 -5.24 -18.37 -18.22
C ALA A 117 -4.52 -19.71 -18.05
N GLY A 118 -4.65 -20.59 -19.04
CA GLY A 118 -4.03 -21.91 -19.02
C GLY A 118 -2.50 -21.86 -19.13
N ALA A 119 -1.84 -22.89 -18.62
CA ALA A 119 -0.39 -23.01 -18.65
C ALA A 119 0.16 -22.94 -20.09
N GLY A 120 1.10 -22.03 -20.33
CA GLY A 120 1.70 -21.80 -21.64
C GLY A 120 0.88 -20.92 -22.59
N GLU A 121 -0.36 -20.58 -22.25
CA GLU A 121 -1.22 -19.72 -23.07
C GLU A 121 -0.83 -18.25 -22.95
N GLN A 122 -1.20 -17.46 -23.96
CA GLN A 122 -1.11 -16.00 -23.89
C GLN A 122 -2.48 -15.44 -23.56
N VAL A 123 -2.53 -14.57 -22.57
CA VAL A 123 -3.75 -13.87 -22.16
C VAL A 123 -3.50 -12.37 -22.15
N ARG A 124 -4.54 -11.61 -22.51
CA ARG A 124 -4.52 -10.15 -22.41
C ARG A 124 -5.10 -9.75 -21.06
N ILE A 125 -4.33 -9.00 -20.27
CA ILE A 125 -4.81 -8.45 -19.00
C ILE A 125 -5.09 -6.97 -19.23
N THR A 126 -6.33 -6.55 -18.97
CA THR A 126 -6.74 -5.14 -19.01
C THR A 126 -7.18 -4.73 -17.61
N ILE A 127 -6.65 -3.62 -17.10
CA ILE A 127 -7.02 -3.07 -15.81
C ILE A 127 -7.48 -1.63 -15.98
N GLY A 128 -8.73 -1.36 -15.65
CA GLY A 128 -9.28 -0.01 -15.52
C GLY A 128 -9.03 0.50 -14.10
N VAL A 129 -8.60 1.75 -13.98
CA VAL A 129 -8.40 2.43 -12.70
C VAL A 129 -9.16 3.75 -12.70
N ASN A 130 -10.06 3.94 -11.74
CA ASN A 130 -10.79 5.18 -11.53
C ASN A 130 -10.18 5.97 -10.37
N ASN A 131 -9.96 7.26 -10.58
CA ASN A 131 -9.34 8.15 -9.59
C ASN A 131 -10.30 9.17 -8.97
N GLU A 132 -11.59 9.06 -9.28
CA GLU A 132 -12.64 9.93 -8.73
C GLU A 132 -12.79 9.67 -7.23
N LEU A 133 -12.79 10.74 -6.44
CA LEU A 133 -13.03 10.75 -5.00
C LEU A 133 -14.34 11.46 -4.70
N THR A 134 -15.22 10.79 -3.96
CA THR A 134 -16.51 11.32 -3.50
C THR A 134 -16.50 11.47 -1.98
N ASN A 135 -17.59 11.97 -1.39
CA ASN A 135 -17.69 12.01 0.07
C ASN A 135 -17.82 10.60 0.70
N GLU A 136 -17.99 9.57 -0.13
CA GLU A 136 -18.14 8.17 0.28
C GLU A 136 -16.84 7.37 0.06
N THR A 137 -15.85 7.94 -0.63
CA THR A 137 -14.54 7.31 -0.81
C THR A 137 -13.63 7.58 0.39
N ILE A 138 -12.63 6.70 0.57
CA ILE A 138 -11.51 6.93 1.48
C ILE A 138 -10.24 7.00 0.62
N PRO A 139 -9.57 8.17 0.53
CA PRO A 139 -9.89 9.45 1.17
C PRO A 139 -11.11 10.17 0.54
N PRO A 140 -11.77 11.11 1.26
CA PRO A 140 -12.93 11.82 0.75
C PRO A 140 -12.56 12.94 -0.22
N GLY A 141 -13.46 13.20 -1.17
CA GLY A 141 -13.36 14.29 -2.15
C GLY A 141 -14.73 14.77 -2.63
N THR A 142 -14.75 15.71 -3.56
CA THR A 142 -15.97 16.21 -4.18
C THR A 142 -15.76 16.35 -5.68
N MET A 143 -16.71 15.83 -6.44
CA MET A 143 -16.73 15.91 -7.89
C MET A 143 -17.56 17.10 -8.37
N SER A 144 -17.05 17.79 -9.38
CA SER A 144 -17.76 18.86 -10.09
C SER A 144 -17.46 18.80 -11.58
N THR A 145 -18.32 19.40 -12.39
CA THR A 145 -18.09 19.55 -13.83
C THR A 145 -17.94 21.02 -14.16
N THR A 146 -16.87 21.36 -14.86
CA THR A 146 -16.64 22.74 -15.33
C THR A 146 -17.64 23.12 -16.43
N ALA A 147 -17.81 24.41 -16.71
CA ALA A 147 -18.65 24.89 -17.81
C ALA A 147 -18.26 24.30 -19.19
N ALA A 148 -17.00 23.90 -19.37
CA ALA A 148 -16.51 23.24 -20.58
C ALA A 148 -16.74 21.72 -20.60
N GLY A 149 -17.50 21.15 -19.66
CA GLY A 149 -17.80 19.72 -19.58
C GLY A 149 -16.67 18.86 -18.99
N ARG A 150 -15.54 19.45 -18.59
CA ARG A 150 -14.43 18.70 -17.96
C ARG A 150 -14.76 18.34 -16.50
N ARG A 151 -14.58 17.06 -16.14
CA ARG A 151 -14.59 16.58 -14.75
C ARG A 151 -13.48 17.25 -13.93
N LYS A 152 -13.79 17.64 -12.71
CA LYS A 152 -12.86 18.27 -11.78
C LYS A 152 -13.03 17.68 -10.39
N GLN A 153 -11.92 17.20 -9.85
CA GLN A 153 -11.80 16.74 -8.48
C GLN A 153 -11.42 17.90 -7.55
N ALA A 154 -12.06 17.96 -6.37
CA ALA A 154 -11.58 18.70 -5.22
C ALA A 154 -11.41 17.76 -4.02
N TYR A 155 -10.40 17.97 -3.20
CA TYR A 155 -10.15 17.22 -1.97
C TYR A 155 -9.48 18.14 -0.94
N ARG A 156 -9.47 17.71 0.32
CA ARG A 156 -8.97 18.50 1.46
C ARG A 156 -7.78 17.85 2.18
N HIS A 157 -7.26 16.76 1.66
CA HIS A 157 -6.02 16.16 2.16
C HIS A 157 -4.80 16.87 1.54
N ASP A 158 -3.71 16.98 2.31
CA ASP A 158 -2.50 17.75 1.97
C ASP A 158 -1.46 16.91 1.21
N PHE A 159 -1.94 16.10 0.26
CA PHE A 159 -1.10 15.35 -0.67
C PHE A 159 -1.76 15.32 -2.05
N SER A 160 -0.96 15.08 -3.09
CA SER A 160 -1.50 14.99 -4.46
C SER A 160 -2.34 13.71 -4.63
N ASN A 161 -3.45 13.81 -5.36
CA ASN A 161 -4.28 12.65 -5.70
C ASN A 161 -3.64 11.80 -6.81
N TYR A 162 -2.49 11.20 -6.49
CA TYR A 162 -1.80 10.26 -7.38
C TYR A 162 -2.65 9.01 -7.60
N ALA A 163 -2.69 8.55 -8.85
CA ALA A 163 -3.54 7.45 -9.28
C ALA A 163 -2.81 6.51 -10.25
N GLY A 164 -3.39 5.31 -10.43
CA GLY A 164 -2.85 4.27 -11.30
C GLY A 164 -2.52 2.97 -10.55
N LEU A 165 -1.68 2.15 -11.15
CA LEU A 165 -1.20 0.89 -10.57
C LEU A 165 0.09 1.15 -9.79
N ALA A 166 -0.06 1.67 -8.57
CA ALA A 166 1.05 2.12 -7.72
C ALA A 166 1.84 0.98 -7.05
N ARG A 167 1.37 -0.26 -7.16
CA ARG A 167 2.05 -1.48 -6.68
C ARG A 167 1.97 -2.58 -7.74
N SER A 168 2.74 -3.64 -7.53
CA SER A 168 2.90 -4.73 -8.49
C SER A 168 1.57 -5.39 -8.86
N VAL A 169 1.51 -5.88 -10.09
CA VAL A 169 0.50 -6.85 -10.53
C VAL A 169 1.20 -8.19 -10.69
N ILE A 170 0.63 -9.26 -10.15
CA ILE A 170 1.32 -10.55 -10.00
C ILE A 170 0.39 -11.68 -10.41
N LEU A 171 0.85 -12.57 -11.29
CA LEU A 171 0.24 -13.89 -11.45
C LEU A 171 0.89 -14.87 -10.45
N CYS A 172 0.07 -15.65 -9.77
CA CYS A 172 0.51 -16.64 -8.80
C CYS A 172 0.01 -18.02 -9.21
N SER A 173 0.93 -19.00 -9.24
CA SER A 173 0.57 -20.41 -9.23
C SER A 173 0.35 -20.85 -7.80
N VAL A 174 -0.80 -21.45 -7.50
CA VAL A 174 -1.12 -21.99 -6.18
C VAL A 174 -1.81 -23.35 -6.28
N PRO A 175 -1.62 -24.24 -5.31
CA PRO A 175 -2.30 -25.53 -5.32
C PRO A 175 -3.79 -25.36 -5.04
N GLU A 176 -4.56 -26.36 -5.47
CA GLU A 176 -6.00 -26.41 -5.23
C GLU A 176 -6.33 -26.32 -3.73
N THR A 177 -5.70 -27.18 -2.93
CA THR A 177 -5.70 -27.10 -1.47
C THR A 177 -4.50 -26.29 -0.99
N ARG A 178 -4.75 -25.14 -0.38
CA ARG A 178 -3.72 -24.19 0.05
C ARG A 178 -4.12 -23.45 1.32
N VAL A 179 -3.13 -22.88 2.00
CA VAL A 179 -3.37 -21.88 3.06
C VAL A 179 -3.92 -20.58 2.44
N THR A 180 -5.04 -20.10 2.93
CA THR A 180 -5.68 -18.84 2.50
C THR A 180 -5.40 -17.70 3.47
N ASP A 181 -5.32 -18.00 4.77
CA ASP A 181 -5.00 -17.00 5.79
C ASP A 181 -4.22 -17.61 6.97
N ILE A 182 -3.45 -16.77 7.65
CA ILE A 182 -2.76 -17.08 8.90
C ILE A 182 -2.93 -15.90 9.85
N THR A 183 -3.61 -16.13 10.95
CA THR A 183 -3.71 -15.19 12.06
C THR A 183 -2.75 -15.62 13.17
N VAL A 184 -1.96 -14.67 13.68
CA VAL A 184 -1.00 -14.89 14.78
C VAL A 184 -1.23 -13.84 15.86
N ARG A 185 -1.28 -14.29 17.12
CA ARG A 185 -1.25 -13.44 18.31
C ARG A 185 -0.11 -13.88 19.22
N THR A 186 0.72 -12.93 19.62
CA THR A 186 1.86 -13.19 20.52
C THR A 186 1.59 -12.63 21.91
N ASP A 187 2.07 -13.33 22.92
CA ASP A 187 2.03 -12.92 24.33
C ASP A 187 3.33 -13.35 25.04
N LEU A 188 3.57 -12.84 26.25
CA LEU A 188 4.76 -13.14 27.04
C LEU A 188 4.38 -13.41 28.51
N ASP A 189 4.82 -14.55 29.05
CA ASP A 189 4.75 -14.87 30.47
C ASP A 189 6.18 -15.07 31.03
N GLY A 190 6.67 -14.07 31.77
CA GLY A 190 8.07 -14.03 32.19
C GLY A 190 9.03 -13.94 31.00
N SER A 191 9.91 -14.93 30.83
CA SER A 191 10.76 -15.08 29.63
C SER A 191 10.14 -15.99 28.57
N THR A 192 8.97 -16.58 28.83
CA THR A 192 8.36 -17.55 27.92
C THR A 192 7.42 -16.86 26.94
N GLY A 193 7.75 -16.93 25.65
CA GLY A 193 6.89 -16.46 24.57
C GLY A 193 5.75 -17.43 24.30
N ALA A 194 4.58 -16.89 24.01
CA ALA A 194 3.41 -17.63 23.56
C ALA A 194 2.96 -17.14 22.19
N VAL A 195 2.70 -18.07 21.28
CA VAL A 195 2.24 -17.76 19.92
C VAL A 195 0.97 -18.55 19.66
N ASP A 196 -0.17 -17.88 19.79
CA ASP A 196 -1.46 -18.42 19.37
C ASP A 196 -1.61 -18.25 17.86
N TYR A 197 -1.98 -19.33 17.17
CA TYR A 197 -2.13 -19.31 15.72
C TYR A 197 -3.47 -19.88 15.27
N ARG A 198 -3.93 -19.40 14.12
CA ARG A 198 -5.04 -19.96 13.34
C ARG A 198 -4.66 -19.93 11.86
N VAL A 199 -4.80 -21.05 11.18
CA VAL A 199 -4.54 -21.26 9.77
C VAL A 199 -5.86 -21.61 9.09
N GLU A 200 -6.14 -20.93 7.99
CA GLU A 200 -7.32 -21.22 7.16
C GLU A 200 -6.85 -21.83 5.83
N THR A 201 -7.57 -22.83 5.34
CA THR A 201 -7.25 -23.55 4.10
C THR A 201 -8.44 -23.56 3.14
N SER A 202 -8.15 -23.59 1.83
CA SER A 202 -9.18 -23.64 0.78
C SER A 202 -9.91 -24.99 0.69
N GLY A 203 -9.41 -26.01 1.36
CA GLY A 203 -9.99 -27.35 1.42
C GLY A 203 -9.45 -28.14 2.61
N ASP A 204 -9.95 -29.36 2.78
CA ASP A 204 -9.55 -30.24 3.88
C ASP A 204 -8.08 -30.63 3.74
N ALA A 205 -7.31 -30.38 4.80
CA ALA A 205 -5.88 -30.67 4.87
C ALA A 205 -5.45 -30.87 6.32
N ASP A 206 -4.49 -31.78 6.51
CA ASP A 206 -3.73 -31.83 7.75
C ASP A 206 -2.76 -30.64 7.80
N VAL A 207 -2.78 -29.90 8.90
CA VAL A 207 -1.95 -28.71 9.10
C VAL A 207 -0.85 -29.01 10.10
N ARG A 208 0.40 -28.71 9.72
CA ARG A 208 1.54 -28.67 10.64
C ARG A 208 2.12 -27.25 10.64
N VAL A 209 2.32 -26.71 11.83
CA VAL A 209 2.95 -25.39 12.04
C VAL A 209 4.31 -25.59 12.69
N VAL A 210 5.30 -24.88 12.16
CA VAL A 210 6.68 -24.86 12.66
C VAL A 210 7.08 -23.41 12.88
N LEU A 211 7.55 -23.10 14.08
CA LEU A 211 8.17 -21.82 14.41
C LEU A 211 9.68 -22.00 14.44
N SER A 212 10.37 -21.14 13.70
CA SER A 212 11.83 -21.14 13.62
C SER A 212 12.41 -19.84 14.16
N ASP A 213 13.59 -19.92 14.76
CA ASP A 213 14.37 -18.75 15.19
C ASP A 213 15.05 -18.04 13.99
N ALA A 214 15.80 -16.97 14.28
CA ALA A 214 16.51 -16.19 13.26
C ALA A 214 17.61 -16.97 12.52
N ALA A 215 18.11 -18.08 13.08
CA ALA A 215 19.07 -18.97 12.43
C ALA A 215 18.37 -20.05 11.57
N GLY A 216 17.04 -20.11 11.59
CA GLY A 216 16.24 -21.12 10.90
C GLY A 216 16.09 -22.42 11.71
N THR A 217 16.47 -22.44 12.98
CA THR A 217 16.30 -23.61 13.86
C THR A 217 14.85 -23.71 14.29
N GLU A 218 14.25 -24.89 14.18
CA GLU A 218 12.91 -25.17 14.73
C GLU A 218 12.93 -25.06 16.27
N VAL A 219 12.14 -24.14 16.82
CA VAL A 219 12.03 -23.89 18.27
C VAL A 219 10.69 -24.35 18.86
N ALA A 220 9.66 -24.49 18.03
CA ALA A 220 8.38 -25.07 18.42
C ALA A 220 7.62 -25.63 17.21
N THR A 221 6.78 -26.64 17.42
CA THR A 221 5.89 -27.19 16.41
C THR A 221 4.56 -27.61 17.00
N ALA A 222 3.51 -27.60 16.17
CA ALA A 222 2.18 -28.09 16.52
C ALA A 222 1.46 -28.64 15.28
N GLU A 223 0.47 -29.49 15.54
CA GLU A 223 -0.43 -30.04 14.53
C GLU A 223 -1.84 -29.44 14.69
N GLY A 224 -2.59 -29.39 13.60
CA GLY A 224 -3.93 -28.83 13.54
C GLY A 224 -3.95 -27.37 13.09
N ALA A 225 -5.10 -26.95 12.56
CA ALA A 225 -5.32 -25.62 11.98
C ALA A 225 -5.35 -24.48 13.01
N SER A 226 -5.37 -24.77 14.31
CA SER A 226 -5.26 -23.78 15.37
C SER A 226 -4.59 -24.37 16.59
N GLY A 227 -3.81 -23.56 17.30
CA GLY A 227 -3.11 -24.00 18.50
C GLY A 227 -2.30 -22.90 19.15
N ARG A 228 -1.49 -23.28 20.13
CA ARG A 228 -0.55 -22.41 20.83
C ARG A 228 0.82 -23.05 20.83
N LEU A 229 1.82 -22.28 20.40
CA LEU A 229 3.23 -22.62 20.53
C LEU A 229 3.83 -21.89 21.73
N THR A 230 4.79 -22.53 22.39
CA THR A 230 5.49 -21.97 23.55
C THR A 230 6.98 -21.97 23.29
N VAL A 231 7.63 -20.82 23.52
CA VAL A 231 9.05 -20.60 23.28
C VAL A 231 9.71 -20.15 24.59
N PRO A 232 10.45 -21.04 25.27
CA PRO A 232 11.24 -20.64 26.43
C PRO A 232 12.29 -19.60 26.04
N ASP A 233 12.55 -18.65 26.93
CA ASP A 233 13.55 -17.59 26.75
C ASP A 233 13.42 -16.86 25.41
N ALA A 234 12.19 -16.47 25.08
CA ALA A 234 11.86 -15.85 23.81
C ALA A 234 12.58 -14.50 23.63
N GLU A 235 13.30 -14.35 22.53
CA GLU A 235 13.91 -13.10 22.13
C GLU A 235 12.84 -12.15 21.56
N LEU A 236 12.53 -11.08 22.30
CA LEU A 236 11.64 -10.04 21.84
C LEU A 236 12.38 -9.04 20.96
N ARG A 237 11.92 -8.89 19.72
CA ARG A 237 12.30 -7.74 18.90
C ARG A 237 11.43 -6.54 19.29
N VAL A 238 11.90 -5.78 20.27
CA VAL A 238 11.38 -4.44 20.53
C VAL A 238 12.14 -3.49 19.60
N SER A 239 11.46 -2.86 18.66
CA SER A 239 12.06 -1.76 17.91
C SER A 239 12.44 -0.66 18.89
N GLU A 240 13.65 -0.11 18.75
CA GLU A 240 14.07 1.03 19.54
C GLU A 240 13.06 2.18 19.33
N PRO A 241 12.47 2.74 20.41
CA PRO A 241 11.47 3.79 20.28
C PRO A 241 12.03 5.01 19.54
N ALA A 242 11.18 5.65 18.74
CA ALA A 242 11.56 6.88 18.03
C ALA A 242 12.02 7.98 19.01
N PHE A 243 11.42 8.01 20.22
CA PHE A 243 11.81 8.92 21.30
C PHE A 243 12.66 8.24 22.38
N SER A 244 13.82 7.72 21.99
CA SER A 244 14.84 7.17 22.91
C SER A 244 16.05 8.11 23.07
N PRO A 245 16.88 7.95 24.12
CA PRO A 245 18.12 8.75 24.27
C PRO A 245 19.15 8.59 23.13
N THR A 246 19.05 7.51 22.36
CA THR A 246 19.92 7.15 21.24
C THR A 246 19.37 7.65 19.90
N MET A 247 18.06 7.62 19.70
CA MET A 247 17.40 8.08 18.47
C MET A 247 17.05 9.58 18.52
N PHE A 248 16.90 10.14 19.73
CA PHE A 248 16.55 11.54 19.99
C PHE A 248 17.54 12.18 20.97
N ASP A 249 18.83 12.01 20.67
CA ASP A 249 19.95 12.55 21.45
C ASP A 249 20.04 14.10 21.40
N ASP A 250 21.01 14.66 22.12
CA ASP A 250 21.21 16.12 22.18
C ASP A 250 21.49 16.74 20.80
N ASN A 251 22.17 16.01 19.90
CA ASN A 251 22.46 16.48 18.55
C ASN A 251 21.17 16.58 17.72
N THR A 252 20.33 15.55 17.79
CA THR A 252 19.04 15.48 17.11
C THR A 252 18.12 16.58 17.62
N GLN A 253 18.07 16.79 18.94
CA GLN A 253 17.31 17.88 19.55
C GLN A 253 17.81 19.26 19.12
N ALA A 254 19.14 19.48 19.08
CA ALA A 254 19.72 20.74 18.63
C ALA A 254 19.39 21.03 17.16
N ALA A 255 19.50 20.01 16.29
CA ALA A 255 19.15 20.12 14.88
C ALA A 255 17.65 20.42 14.68
N HIS A 256 16.77 19.74 15.42
CA HIS A 256 15.33 20.01 15.38
C HIS A 256 14.99 21.42 15.86
N ALA A 257 15.61 21.87 16.96
CA ALA A 257 15.43 23.23 17.46
C ALA A 257 15.90 24.27 16.43
N GLN A 258 17.02 24.03 15.76
CA GLN A 258 17.49 24.89 14.68
C GLN A 258 16.49 24.94 13.51
N GLY A 259 16.00 23.79 13.03
CA GLY A 259 15.00 23.74 11.96
C GLY A 259 13.70 24.47 12.33
N ILE A 260 13.25 24.35 13.58
CA ILE A 260 12.09 25.09 14.09
C ILE A 260 12.35 26.60 14.09
N ARG A 261 13.55 27.07 14.50
CA ARG A 261 13.91 28.49 14.43
C ARG A 261 13.88 29.00 13.00
N GLU A 262 14.48 28.26 12.06
CA GLU A 262 14.51 28.63 10.65
C GLU A 262 13.10 28.69 10.03
N LEU A 263 12.21 27.77 10.41
CA LEU A 263 10.79 27.81 10.02
C LEU A 263 10.08 29.03 10.60
N ILE A 264 10.28 29.34 11.88
CA ILE A 264 9.70 30.54 12.51
C ILE A 264 10.23 31.80 11.82
N ASP A 265 11.52 31.84 11.51
CA ASP A 265 12.15 32.98 10.88
C ASP A 265 11.71 33.19 9.43
N ARG A 266 11.48 32.11 8.69
CA ARG A 266 10.98 32.18 7.31
C ARG A 266 9.48 32.52 7.27
N ASP A 267 8.68 31.80 8.05
CA ASP A 267 7.22 31.79 7.91
C ASP A 267 6.50 32.72 8.90
N LYS A 268 7.24 33.45 9.75
CA LYS A 268 6.81 34.57 10.60
C LYS A 268 5.43 34.43 11.25
N ASN A 269 4.34 34.84 10.59
CA ASN A 269 2.97 34.86 11.15
C ASN A 269 2.10 33.67 10.71
N HIS A 270 2.70 32.58 10.22
CA HIS A 270 1.98 31.35 9.84
C HIS A 270 2.18 30.23 10.88
N PRO A 271 1.57 30.34 12.09
CA PRO A 271 1.76 29.34 13.16
C PRO A 271 1.26 27.95 12.77
N ASN A 272 0.30 27.89 11.85
CA ASN A 272 -0.20 26.63 11.29
C ASN A 272 0.89 25.84 10.55
N VAL A 273 1.79 26.50 9.83
CA VAL A 273 2.91 25.84 9.10
C VAL A 273 3.92 25.23 10.08
N VAL A 274 4.26 25.97 11.12
CA VAL A 274 5.16 25.51 12.18
C VAL A 274 4.54 24.35 12.97
N MET A 275 3.27 24.46 13.35
CA MET A 275 2.58 23.41 14.11
C MET A 275 2.36 22.13 13.30
N TRP A 276 2.03 22.24 12.01
CA TRP A 276 1.91 21.09 11.11
C TRP A 276 3.23 20.32 11.02
N SER A 277 4.34 21.03 10.86
CA SER A 277 5.69 20.43 10.73
C SER A 277 6.14 19.69 12.00
N ILE A 278 5.65 20.09 13.17
CA ILE A 278 5.99 19.47 14.46
C ILE A 278 5.05 18.30 14.80
N ALA A 279 3.81 18.34 14.33
CA ALA A 279 2.74 17.49 14.88
C ALA A 279 2.07 16.51 13.89
N ASN A 280 2.29 16.63 12.57
CA ASN A 280 1.54 15.84 11.58
C ASN A 280 1.93 14.36 11.52
N GLU A 281 3.22 14.02 11.62
CA GLU A 281 3.72 12.65 11.41
C GLU A 281 4.55 11.99 12.52
N PRO A 282 4.81 12.58 13.71
CA PRO A 282 5.58 11.85 14.73
C PRO A 282 4.75 10.69 15.30
N ASP A 283 5.44 9.62 15.75
CA ASP A 283 4.83 8.49 16.45
C ASP A 283 4.18 8.97 17.76
N SER A 284 2.92 9.35 17.63
CA SER A 284 2.19 10.14 18.62
C SER A 284 1.71 9.31 19.81
N VAL A 285 1.83 7.98 19.72
CA VAL A 285 1.38 7.04 20.74
C VAL A 285 2.51 6.57 21.67
N GLU A 286 3.77 6.79 21.29
CA GLU A 286 4.93 6.46 22.15
C GLU A 286 4.94 7.30 23.44
N GLU A 287 5.35 6.68 24.55
CA GLU A 287 5.43 7.35 25.86
C GLU A 287 6.40 8.54 25.83
N GLY A 288 7.55 8.38 25.19
CA GLY A 288 8.54 9.46 25.01
C GLY A 288 7.98 10.67 24.24
N ALA A 289 7.02 10.47 23.35
CA ALA A 289 6.38 11.56 22.61
C ALA A 289 5.62 12.53 23.54
N ARG A 290 5.18 12.09 24.72
CA ARG A 290 4.50 12.94 25.72
C ARG A 290 5.47 13.87 26.44
N GLU A 291 6.72 13.48 26.58
CA GLU A 291 7.76 14.31 27.19
C GLU A 291 8.27 15.38 26.20
N TRP A 292 8.50 14.99 24.95
CA TRP A 292 9.23 15.82 23.99
C TRP A 292 8.36 16.80 23.20
N ARG A 293 7.13 16.43 22.84
CA ARG A 293 6.25 17.33 22.07
C ARG A 293 5.89 18.63 22.78
N PRO A 294 5.55 18.63 24.09
CA PRO A 294 5.33 19.88 24.81
C PRO A 294 6.56 20.77 24.83
N LYS A 295 7.78 20.20 24.87
CA LYS A 295 9.04 20.97 24.84
C LYS A 295 9.25 21.64 23.47
N ALA A 296 9.05 20.92 22.37
CA ALA A 296 9.16 21.48 21.01
C ALA A 296 8.08 22.54 20.72
N ALA A 297 6.84 22.29 21.13
CA ALA A 297 5.74 23.26 21.01
C ALA A 297 5.97 24.50 21.90
N ALA A 298 6.42 24.30 23.14
CA ALA A 298 6.76 25.41 24.04
C ALA A 298 7.93 26.23 23.53
N PHE A 299 8.95 25.60 22.92
CA PHE A 299 10.06 26.28 22.27
C PHE A 299 9.57 27.18 21.12
N ALA A 300 8.74 26.64 20.21
CA ALA A 300 8.17 27.40 19.10
C ALA A 300 7.27 28.56 19.56
N LEU A 301 6.51 28.38 20.65
CA LEU A 301 5.68 29.41 21.24
C LEU A 301 6.52 30.48 21.97
N ARG A 302 7.59 30.08 22.66
CA ARG A 302 8.41 30.97 23.47
C ARG A 302 9.24 31.92 22.60
N ASP A 303 9.81 31.45 21.50
CA ASP A 303 10.55 32.30 20.54
C ASP A 303 9.63 33.32 19.83
N ARG A 304 8.34 33.00 19.62
CA ARG A 304 7.38 33.97 19.07
C ARG A 304 6.84 34.97 20.09
N TRP A 305 6.56 34.54 21.31
CA TRP A 305 5.83 35.37 22.29
C TRP A 305 6.73 36.23 23.19
N LEU A 306 7.98 35.85 23.45
CA LEU A 306 8.92 36.72 24.17
C LEU A 306 9.60 37.74 23.26
N ALA A 307 9.90 37.40 22.00
CA ALA A 307 10.46 38.37 21.04
C ALA A 307 9.47 39.50 20.69
N ALA A 308 8.16 39.23 20.74
CA ALA A 308 7.13 40.26 20.57
C ALA A 308 6.89 41.10 21.84
N ALA A 309 7.24 40.58 23.03
CA ALA A 309 7.09 41.28 24.30
C ALA A 309 8.29 42.15 24.68
N GLU A 310 9.48 41.88 24.12
CA GLU A 310 10.70 42.69 24.31
C GLU A 310 10.86 43.81 23.27
N GLY A 311 9.86 44.01 22.41
CA GLY A 311 9.85 44.99 21.31
C GLY A 311 8.69 45.99 21.32
N VAL A 312 8.20 46.40 22.50
CA VAL A 312 7.31 47.57 22.71
C VAL A 312 7.84 48.41 23.86
#